data_AF-A0A521KQR0-F1
#
_entry.id   AF-A0A521KQR0-F1
#
_cell.length_a   1.000
_cell.length_b   1.000
_cell.length_c   1.000
_cell.angle_alpha   90.00
_cell.angle_beta   90.00
_cell.angle_gamma   90.00
#
_symmetry.space_group_name_H-M   'P 1'
#
loop_
_entity.id
_entity.type
_entity.pdbx_description
1 polymer ?
#
loop_
_entity_poly.entity_id
_entity_poly.type
_entity_poly.pdbx_seq_one_letter_code
_entity_poly.pdbx_strand_id
1 'polypeptide(L)'
;MHAPSRGSRAESRWAVPYYVIGGRYADTTFRSLVEPAPVIGPFEKHAAALEAWSERARATIDFATVRYQIVWHEGAGDPPLPTEHASDAVA
;
A
#
# COMPACT_ATOMS: atom_id res chain seq x y z
N MET A 1 2.06 -7.54 43.59
CA MET A 1 1.10 -6.89 42.68
C MET A 1 1.61 -5.50 42.36
N HIS A 2 2.18 -5.30 41.16
CA HIS A 2 2.08 -4.06 40.38
C HIS A 2 2.87 -4.24 39.08
N ALA A 3 2.15 -4.24 37.96
CA ALA A 3 2.72 -4.12 36.63
C ALA A 3 2.89 -2.62 36.32
N PRO A 4 4.04 -2.15 35.83
CA PRO A 4 4.15 -0.77 35.38
C PRO A 4 3.51 -0.62 34.00
N SER A 5 2.48 0.23 33.97
CA SER A 5 2.23 1.27 32.98
C SER A 5 2.31 0.85 31.51
N ARG A 6 1.14 0.50 30.95
CA ARG A 6 0.90 0.57 29.50
C ARG A 6 1.18 2.01 29.07
N GLY A 7 2.35 2.23 28.48
CA GLY A 7 2.75 3.52 27.94
C GLY A 7 1.67 4.08 27.04
N SER A 8 1.37 5.35 27.26
CA SER A 8 0.43 6.20 26.55
C SER A 8 0.46 5.91 25.04
N ARG A 9 -0.59 5.27 24.51
CA ARG A 9 -0.87 5.28 23.07
C ARG A 9 -1.25 6.71 22.75
N ALA A 10 -0.26 7.52 22.38
CA ALA A 10 -0.47 8.88 21.93
C ALA A 10 -1.66 8.90 20.98
N GLU A 11 -2.63 9.73 21.33
CA GLU A 11 -3.88 9.91 20.61
C GLU A 11 -3.52 10.43 19.23
N SER A 12 -3.40 9.51 18.27
CA SER A 12 -3.17 9.86 16.87
C SER A 12 -4.42 10.58 16.41
N ARG A 13 -4.39 11.91 16.39
CA ARG A 13 -5.20 12.73 15.48
C ARG A 13 -5.04 12.10 14.10
N TRP A 14 -6.04 11.30 13.71
CA TRP A 14 -5.93 10.25 12.68
C TRP A 14 -5.64 10.84 11.30
N ALA A 15 -4.36 11.13 11.03
CA ALA A 15 -3.88 11.26 9.66
C ALA A 15 -3.89 9.86 9.07
N VAL A 16 -4.63 9.67 7.98
CA VAL A 16 -4.71 8.42 7.24
C VAL A 16 -3.41 8.29 6.43
N PRO A 17 -2.49 7.35 6.77
CA PRO A 17 -1.26 7.16 6.00
C PRO A 17 -1.55 6.59 4.62
N TYR A 18 -0.73 6.99 3.66
CA TYR A 18 -0.71 6.45 2.30
C TYR A 18 0.42 5.44 2.14
N TYR A 19 0.19 4.43 1.32
CA TYR A 19 1.17 3.40 0.97
C TYR A 19 1.13 3.16 -0.53
N VAL A 20 2.25 2.71 -1.09
CA VAL A 20 2.30 2.16 -2.45
C VAL A 20 2.46 0.65 -2.31
N ILE A 21 1.52 -0.08 -2.89
CA ILE A 21 1.52 -1.54 -2.94
C ILE A 21 1.41 -2.01 -4.39
N GLY A 22 1.81 -3.24 -4.66
CA GLY A 22 1.72 -3.79 -6.00
C GLY A 22 2.65 -4.97 -6.19
N GLY A 23 2.97 -5.23 -7.45
CA GLY A 23 3.87 -6.32 -7.83
C GLY A 23 3.57 -6.81 -9.24
N ARG A 24 4.06 -8.00 -9.54
CA ARG A 24 3.85 -8.65 -10.83
C ARG A 24 2.59 -9.52 -10.75
N TYR A 25 1.75 -9.36 -11.75
CA TYR A 25 0.53 -10.14 -11.93
C TYR A 25 0.74 -11.24 -12.97
N ALA A 26 -0.13 -12.24 -12.94
CA ALA A 26 -0.11 -13.34 -13.90
C ALA A 26 -0.31 -12.84 -15.35
N ASP A 27 -1.13 -11.80 -15.51
CA ASP A 27 -1.49 -11.21 -16.79
C ASP A 27 -1.86 -9.72 -16.63
N THR A 28 -2.18 -9.07 -17.76
CA THR A 28 -2.60 -7.67 -17.82
C THR A 28 -4.03 -7.44 -17.31
N THR A 29 -4.70 -8.48 -16.81
CA THR A 29 -6.01 -8.32 -16.13
C THR A 29 -5.83 -7.92 -14.67
N PHE A 30 -4.61 -8.05 -14.14
CA PHE A 30 -4.22 -7.66 -12.78
C PHE A 30 -5.09 -8.32 -11.68
N ARG A 31 -5.60 -9.51 -11.96
CA ARG A 31 -6.46 -10.26 -11.02
C ARG A 31 -5.69 -11.15 -10.07
N SER A 32 -4.66 -11.83 -10.57
CA SER A 32 -3.84 -12.74 -9.75
C SER A 32 -2.43 -12.18 -9.58
N LEU A 33 -2.07 -11.93 -8.33
CA LEU A 33 -0.76 -11.40 -7.96
C LEU A 33 0.21 -12.58 -7.77
N VAL A 34 1.20 -12.69 -8.66
CA VAL A 34 2.14 -13.82 -8.63
C VAL A 34 3.40 -13.52 -7.84
N GLU A 35 3.78 -12.24 -7.77
CA GLU A 35 4.98 -11.81 -7.04
C GLU A 35 4.72 -10.44 -6.42
N PRO A 36 4.38 -10.40 -5.11
CA PRO A 36 4.17 -9.15 -4.40
C PRO A 36 5.48 -8.38 -4.26
N ALA A 37 5.44 -7.07 -4.56
CA ALA A 37 6.53 -6.17 -4.29
C ALA A 37 6.51 -5.69 -2.82
N PRO A 38 7.64 -5.24 -2.27
CA PRO A 38 7.67 -4.60 -0.97
C PRO A 38 6.74 -3.39 -0.90
N VAL A 39 6.00 -3.25 0.20
CA VAL A 39 5.16 -2.08 0.46
C VAL A 39 6.04 -0.87 0.73
N ILE A 40 5.69 0.28 0.14
CA ILE A 40 6.42 1.54 0.29
C ILE A 40 5.54 2.52 1.08
N GLY A 41 6.07 3.06 2.18
CA GLY A 41 5.35 3.94 3.10
C GLY A 41 5.70 3.63 4.56
N PRO A 42 4.95 4.17 5.54
CA PRO A 42 3.82 5.09 5.40
C PRO A 42 4.22 6.48 4.90
N PHE A 43 3.36 7.10 4.11
CA PHE A 43 3.46 8.49 3.71
C PHE A 43 2.37 9.32 4.37
N GLU A 44 2.71 10.48 4.92
CA GLU A 44 1.73 11.39 5.53
C GLU A 44 0.86 12.11 4.49
N LYS A 45 1.37 12.24 3.25
CA LYS A 45 0.72 12.98 2.16
C LYS A 45 0.63 12.12 0.91
N HIS A 46 -0.52 12.19 0.25
CA HIS A 46 -0.74 11.54 -1.05
C HIS A 46 0.34 11.94 -2.07
N ALA A 47 0.79 13.20 -2.09
CA ALA A 47 1.82 13.66 -3.01
C ALA A 47 3.14 12.89 -2.87
N ALA A 48 3.57 12.58 -1.63
CA ALA A 48 4.78 11.79 -1.40
C ALA A 48 4.62 10.33 -1.87
N ALA A 49 3.43 9.75 -1.67
CA ALA A 49 3.10 8.43 -2.20
C ALA A 49 3.06 8.43 -3.74
N LEU A 50 2.58 9.52 -4.36
CA LEU A 50 2.50 9.69 -5.81
C LEU A 50 3.88 9.77 -6.46
N GLU A 51 4.85 10.43 -5.82
CA GLU A 51 6.23 10.45 -6.30
C GLU A 51 6.85 9.05 -6.26
N ALA A 52 6.72 8.35 -5.13
CA ALA A 52 7.22 6.98 -4.98
C ALA A 52 6.55 6.01 -5.98
N TRP A 53 5.24 6.14 -6.18
CA TRP A 53 4.51 5.37 -7.18
C TRP A 53 5.01 5.67 -8.61
N SER A 54 5.20 6.95 -8.94
CA SER A 54 5.65 7.38 -10.27
C SER A 54 7.06 6.84 -10.59
N GLU A 55 7.96 6.88 -9.61
CA GLU A 55 9.30 6.30 -9.74
C GLU A 55 9.22 4.79 -10.03
N ARG A 56 8.42 4.05 -9.27
CA ARG A 56 8.25 2.60 -9.46
C ARG A 56 7.60 2.26 -10.79
N ALA A 57 6.54 2.96 -11.17
CA ALA A 57 5.85 2.76 -12.42
C ALA A 57 6.78 3.01 -13.63
N ARG A 58 7.62 4.05 -13.58
CA ARG A 58 8.63 4.32 -14.62
C ARG A 58 9.71 3.25 -14.66
N ALA A 59 10.18 2.79 -13.51
CA ALA A 59 11.19 1.74 -13.42
C ALA A 59 10.70 0.38 -13.95
N THR A 60 9.39 0.17 -13.99
CA THR A 60 8.78 -1.09 -14.47
C THR A 60 7.92 -0.91 -15.71
N ILE A 61 8.08 0.18 -16.46
CA ILE A 61 7.23 0.51 -17.61
C ILE A 61 7.26 -0.54 -18.71
N ASP A 62 8.39 -1.25 -18.87
CA ASP A 62 8.56 -2.31 -19.86
C ASP A 62 7.78 -3.58 -19.50
N PHE A 63 7.35 -3.73 -18.24
CA PHE A 63 6.63 -4.90 -17.77
C PHE A 63 5.13 -4.63 -17.70
N ALA A 64 4.41 -5.00 -18.77
CA ALA A 64 2.96 -4.81 -18.86
C ALA A 64 2.14 -5.52 -17.75
N THR A 65 2.73 -6.53 -17.10
CA THR A 65 2.12 -7.27 -15.99
C THR A 65 2.48 -6.73 -14.61
N VAL A 66 3.30 -5.69 -14.51
CA VAL A 66 3.65 -5.06 -13.22
C VAL A 66 2.77 -3.84 -13.02
N ARG A 67 2.10 -3.78 -11.87
CA ARG A 67 1.26 -2.64 -11.51
C ARG A 67 1.44 -2.28 -10.04
N TYR A 68 1.51 -0.98 -9.79
CA TYR A 68 1.54 -0.39 -8.46
C TYR A 68 0.32 0.52 -8.28
N GLN A 69 -0.15 0.63 -7.04
CA GLN A 69 -1.29 1.44 -6.65
C GLN A 69 -1.05 2.12 -5.31
N ILE A 70 -1.63 3.31 -5.15
CA ILE A 70 -1.61 4.06 -3.90
C ILE A 70 -2.87 3.67 -3.12
N VAL A 71 -2.69 3.26 -1.87
CA VAL A 71 -3.77 2.92 -0.94
C VAL A 71 -3.63 3.73 0.33
N TRP A 72 -4.75 3.99 0.99
CA TRP A 72 -4.78 4.67 2.28
C TRP A 72 -5.33 3.71 3.33
N HIS A 73 -4.82 3.76 4.56
CA HIS A 73 -5.25 2.87 5.63
C HIS A 73 -5.88 3.66 6.77
N GLU A 74 -7.18 3.44 7.02
CA GLU A 74 -7.89 4.05 8.13
C GLU A 74 -7.54 3.31 9.43
N GLY A 75 -6.57 3.85 10.18
CA GLY A 75 -6.18 3.33 11.49
C GLY A 75 -4.67 3.34 11.73
N ALA A 76 -4.27 3.43 13.00
CA ALA A 76 -2.90 3.20 13.44
C ALA A 76 -2.62 1.69 13.40
N GLY A 77 -2.30 1.17 12.23
CA GLY A 77 -2.14 -0.26 11.99
C GLY A 77 -1.39 -0.50 10.69
N ASP A 78 -0.75 -1.66 10.66
CA ASP A 78 0.15 -2.24 9.65
C ASP A 78 -0.12 -1.81 8.20
N PRO A 79 0.92 -1.70 7.34
CA PRO A 79 0.72 -1.47 5.91
C PRO A 79 -0.32 -2.44 5.34
N PRO A 80 -1.27 -1.97 4.52
CA PRO A 80 -2.18 -2.87 3.83
C PRO A 80 -1.37 -3.85 3.00
N LEU A 81 -1.61 -5.14 3.19
CA LEU A 81 -0.94 -6.17 2.40
C LEU A 81 -1.31 -5.97 0.92
N PRO A 82 -0.40 -6.36 -0.01
CA PRO A 82 -0.75 -6.47 -1.42
C PRO A 82 -1.82 -7.56 -1.59
N THR A 83 -3.08 -7.17 -1.50
CA THR A 83 -4.21 -8.09 -1.66
C THR A 83 -4.52 -8.25 -3.15
N GLU A 84 -4.78 -9.49 -3.58
CA GLU A 84 -5.32 -9.77 -4.91
C GLU A 84 -6.57 -8.92 -5.13
N HIS A 85 -6.66 -8.24 -6.28
CA HIS A 85 -7.81 -7.40 -6.56
C HIS A 85 -9.03 -8.28 -6.77
N ALA A 86 -9.85 -8.42 -5.73
CA ALA A 86 -11.24 -8.81 -5.88
C ALA A 86 -11.92 -7.70 -6.71
N SER A 87 -12.22 -8.04 -7.95
CA SER A 87 -12.83 -7.18 -8.96
C SER A 87 -13.93 -6.29 -8.37
N ASP A 88 -13.75 -4.96 -8.40
CA ASP A 88 -14.90 -4.08 -8.52
C ASP A 88 -15.32 -4.15 -9.99
N ALA A 89 -16.36 -4.94 -10.25
CA ALA A 89 -16.89 -5.17 -11.57
C ALA A 89 -17.48 -3.86 -12.12
N VAL A 90 -16.69 -3.11 -12.89
CA VAL A 90 -17.24 -2.13 -13.83
C VAL A 90 -17.61 -2.89 -15.11
N ALA A 91 -18.92 -3.10 -15.23
CA ALA A 91 -19.62 -3.72 -16.36
C ALA A 91 -19.49 -2.91 -17.66
#